data_AF-A0A847BQE7-F1
#
_entry.id   AF-A0A847BQE7-F1
#
_cell.length_a   1.000
_cell.length_b   1.000
_cell.length_c   1.000
_cell.angle_alpha   90.00
_cell.angle_beta   90.00
_cell.angle_gamma   90.00
#
_symmetry.space_group_name_H-M   'P 1'
#
loop_
_entity.id
_entity.type
_entity.pdbx_description
1 polymer ?
#
loop_
_entity_poly.entity_id
_entity_poly.type
_entity_poly.pdbx_seq_one_letter_code
_entity_poly.pdbx_strand_id
1 'polypeptide(L)'
;CRSEGPELCAGDLSLYLEEHYPERKRVALIGYQPAMLEMLSKSKYDLRVLDLSPLNIGEERYGVLVEDGRNSKIHDEIINNYADLILCTGSTICNGTILDYLDLPVETLFFGTTISGAAVLMGLKRVCFADKYE
;
A
#
# COMPACT_ATOMS: atom_id res chain seq x y z
N CYS A 1 15.46 -0.98 -0.16
CA CYS A 1 14.99 0.33 -0.67
C CYS A 1 16.11 1.37 -0.61
N ARG A 2 17.01 1.38 -1.60
CA ARG A 2 18.11 2.35 -1.72
C ARG A 2 18.20 2.77 -3.19
N SER A 3 18.71 3.97 -3.45
CA SER A 3 18.91 4.48 -4.81
C SER A 3 17.62 4.35 -5.65
N GLU A 4 17.71 3.78 -6.86
CA GLU A 4 16.60 3.57 -7.80
C GLU A 4 15.72 2.35 -7.47
N GLY A 5 16.04 1.62 -6.39
CA GLY A 5 15.31 0.41 -5.99
C GLY A 5 13.81 0.64 -5.76
N PRO A 6 13.35 1.72 -5.13
CA PRO A 6 11.92 2.01 -4.99
C PRO A 6 11.18 2.15 -6.32
N GLU A 7 11.76 2.84 -7.29
CA GLU A 7 11.17 3.09 -8.61
C GLU A 7 11.06 1.79 -9.42
N LEU A 8 12.13 0.98 -9.40
CA LEU A 8 12.12 -0.34 -10.04
C LEU A 8 11.11 -1.28 -9.37
N CYS A 9 11.06 -1.28 -8.03
CA CYS A 9 10.08 -2.06 -7.26
C CYS A 9 8.63 -1.62 -7.52
N ALA A 10 8.39 -0.34 -7.75
CA ALA A 10 7.07 0.15 -8.16
C ALA A 10 6.69 -0.34 -9.57
N GLY A 11 7.64 -0.38 -10.51
CA GLY A 11 7.42 -0.98 -11.83
C GLY A 11 7.03 -2.46 -11.75
N ASP A 12 7.77 -3.26 -10.99
CA ASP A 12 7.46 -4.67 -10.76
C ASP A 12 6.09 -4.88 -10.09
N LEU A 13 5.74 -4.00 -9.14
CA LEU A 13 4.42 -4.02 -8.53
C LEU A 13 3.32 -3.73 -9.56
N SER A 14 3.51 -2.77 -10.47
CA SER A 14 2.55 -2.50 -11.54
C SER A 14 2.27 -3.75 -12.37
N LEU A 15 3.33 -4.42 -12.83
CA LEU A 15 3.23 -5.64 -13.63
C LEU A 15 2.51 -6.75 -12.86
N TYR A 16 2.87 -6.95 -11.59
CA TYR A 16 2.22 -7.94 -10.74
C TYR A 16 0.72 -7.66 -10.59
N LEU A 17 0.32 -6.40 -10.39
CA LEU A 17 -1.08 -6.02 -10.27
C LEU A 17 -1.85 -6.19 -11.59
N GLU A 18 -1.23 -5.90 -12.73
CA GLU A 18 -1.85 -6.12 -14.04
C GLU A 18 -2.09 -7.61 -14.32
N GLU A 19 -1.15 -8.46 -13.95
CA GLU A 19 -1.23 -9.91 -14.16
C GLU A 19 -2.24 -10.59 -13.22
N HIS A 20 -2.19 -10.25 -11.93
CA HIS A 20 -2.94 -10.97 -10.89
C HIS A 20 -4.26 -10.27 -10.50
N TYR A 21 -4.37 -8.98 -10.75
CA TYR A 21 -5.50 -8.12 -10.35
C TYR A 21 -6.03 -7.23 -11.49
N PRO A 22 -6.21 -7.75 -12.73
CA PRO A 22 -6.56 -6.92 -13.89
C PRO A 22 -7.91 -6.18 -13.74
N GLU A 23 -8.85 -6.74 -12.99
CA GLU A 23 -10.19 -6.18 -12.80
C GLU A 23 -10.29 -5.12 -11.70
N ARG A 24 -9.26 -4.97 -10.85
CA ARG A 24 -9.28 -4.02 -9.74
C ARG A 24 -9.18 -2.57 -10.25
N LYS A 25 -9.89 -1.66 -9.59
CA LYS A 25 -9.98 -0.24 -9.98
C LYS A 25 -9.79 0.71 -8.82
N ARG A 26 -10.17 0.35 -7.59
CA ARG A 26 -10.12 1.23 -6.42
C ARG A 26 -9.08 0.73 -5.43
N VAL A 27 -7.89 1.30 -5.50
CA VAL A 27 -6.76 0.88 -4.68
C VAL A 27 -6.59 1.83 -3.51
N ALA A 28 -6.41 1.28 -2.31
CA ALA A 28 -5.96 2.04 -1.16
C ALA A 28 -4.49 1.72 -0.86
N LEU A 29 -3.66 2.76 -0.79
CA LEU A 29 -2.26 2.67 -0.37
C LEU A 29 -2.14 3.08 1.10
N ILE A 30 -1.74 2.15 1.96
CA ILE A 30 -1.54 2.40 3.39
C ILE A 30 -0.05 2.51 3.67
N GLY A 31 0.36 3.67 4.16
CA GLY A 31 1.75 4.06 4.28
C GLY A 31 2.24 4.71 2.99
N TYR A 32 2.49 6.02 3.05
CA TYR A 32 2.95 6.79 1.93
C TYR A 32 4.32 6.30 1.43
N GLN A 33 4.35 5.80 0.19
CA GLN A 33 5.57 5.43 -0.52
C GLN A 33 5.59 6.19 -1.86
N PRO A 34 6.51 7.16 -2.07
CA PRO A 34 6.47 8.06 -3.22
C PRO A 34 6.43 7.37 -4.58
N ALA A 35 7.30 6.39 -4.81
CA ALA A 35 7.44 5.73 -6.12
C ALA A 35 6.19 4.91 -6.49
N MET A 36 5.61 4.19 -5.52
CA MET A 36 4.37 3.47 -5.67
C MET A 36 3.19 4.42 -5.88
N LEU A 37 3.12 5.51 -5.10
CA LEU A 37 2.05 6.50 -5.28
C LEU A 37 2.09 7.12 -6.68
N GLU A 38 3.27 7.52 -7.16
CA GLU A 38 3.46 8.07 -8.50
C GLU A 38 3.09 7.09 -9.62
N MET A 39 3.53 5.83 -9.48
CA MET A 39 3.21 4.78 -10.44
C MET A 39 1.69 4.54 -10.48
N LEU A 40 1.07 4.37 -9.31
CA LEU A 40 -0.36 4.08 -9.19
C LEU A 40 -1.21 5.25 -9.67
N SER A 41 -0.84 6.50 -9.37
CA SER A 41 -1.61 7.68 -9.78
C SER A 41 -1.59 7.92 -11.29
N LYS A 42 -0.59 7.40 -12.00
CA LYS A 42 -0.50 7.45 -13.48
C LYS A 42 -1.15 6.24 -14.16
N SER A 43 -1.72 5.32 -13.39
CA SER A 43 -2.30 4.07 -13.90
C SER A 43 -3.82 4.17 -14.06
N LYS A 44 -4.48 3.01 -14.23
CA LYS A 44 -5.95 2.89 -14.34
C LYS A 44 -6.69 3.01 -13.01
N TYR A 45 -5.97 3.07 -11.88
CA TYR A 45 -6.57 3.00 -10.55
C TYR A 45 -7.10 4.36 -10.09
N ASP A 46 -8.30 4.34 -9.51
CA ASP A 46 -8.76 5.33 -8.55
C ASP A 46 -8.04 5.05 -7.23
N LEU A 47 -7.33 6.03 -6.71
CA LEU A 47 -6.33 5.85 -5.66
C LEU A 47 -6.61 6.75 -4.45
N ARG A 48 -6.65 6.14 -3.27
CA ARG A 48 -6.57 6.84 -1.98
C ARG A 48 -5.31 6.41 -1.24
N VAL A 49 -4.73 7.32 -0.47
CA VAL A 49 -3.52 7.06 0.31
C VAL A 49 -3.68 7.54 1.74
N LEU A 50 -3.40 6.64 2.70
CA LEU A 50 -3.38 6.95 4.13
C LEU A 50 -1.94 6.97 4.62
N ASP A 51 -1.62 7.94 5.48
CA ASP A 51 -0.33 7.97 6.17
C ASP A 51 -0.49 8.35 7.64
N LEU A 52 0.53 8.00 8.44
CA LEU A 52 0.59 8.37 9.86
C LEU A 52 1.54 9.54 10.10
N SER A 53 2.31 10.01 9.12
CA SER A 53 3.21 11.13 9.29
C SER A 53 2.48 12.46 9.09
N PRO A 54 2.50 13.38 10.06
CA PRO A 54 1.93 14.72 9.89
C PRO A 54 2.66 15.56 8.82
N LEU A 55 3.83 15.12 8.36
CA LEU A 55 4.56 15.77 7.26
C LEU A 55 3.97 15.44 5.89
N ASN A 56 3.22 14.33 5.79
CA ASN A 56 2.60 13.89 4.55
C ASN A 56 1.10 14.22 4.55
N ILE A 57 0.43 14.04 5.68
CA ILE A 57 -1.03 14.23 5.79
C ILE A 57 -1.44 15.65 5.41
N GLY A 58 -2.48 15.77 4.58
CA GLY A 58 -3.02 17.03 4.06
C GLY A 58 -2.32 17.54 2.81
N GLU A 59 -1.19 16.94 2.43
CA GLU A 59 -0.48 17.31 1.21
C GLU A 59 -1.08 16.62 -0.01
N GLU A 60 -1.09 17.33 -1.14
CA GLU A 60 -1.34 16.73 -2.44
C GLU A 60 -0.02 16.23 -3.05
N ARG A 61 0.01 14.96 -3.47
CA ARG A 61 1.17 14.31 -4.08
C ARG A 61 0.70 13.59 -5.33
N TYR A 62 1.26 13.97 -6.47
CA TYR A 62 0.88 13.41 -7.78
C TYR A 62 -0.64 13.48 -8.06
N GLY A 63 -1.30 14.55 -7.58
CA GLY A 63 -2.75 14.75 -7.72
C GLY A 63 -3.61 13.97 -6.71
N VAL A 64 -3.00 13.30 -5.72
CA VAL A 64 -3.71 12.52 -4.69
C VAL A 64 -3.48 13.16 -3.33
N LEU A 65 -4.57 13.40 -2.59
CA LEU A 65 -4.52 13.88 -1.21
C LEU A 65 -4.05 12.76 -0.29
N VAL A 66 -3.04 13.03 0.54
CA VAL A 66 -2.66 12.13 1.62
C VAL A 66 -3.56 12.33 2.83
N GLU A 67 -4.36 11.34 3.14
CA GLU A 67 -5.35 11.39 4.22
C GLU A 67 -4.77 10.87 5.55
N ASP A 68 -5.38 11.29 6.67
CA ASP A 68 -4.95 10.88 8.00
C ASP A 68 -5.36 9.43 8.30
N GLY A 69 -4.36 8.54 8.36
CA GLY A 69 -4.56 7.13 8.67
C GLY A 69 -5.05 6.83 10.09
N ARG A 70 -5.09 7.84 10.98
CA ARG A 70 -5.63 7.70 12.34
C ARG A 70 -7.12 7.99 12.42
N ASN A 71 -7.71 8.55 11.36
CA ASN A 71 -9.12 8.87 11.33
C ASN A 71 -9.94 7.60 11.09
N SER A 72 -10.62 7.13 12.14
CA SER A 72 -11.40 5.89 12.09
C SER A 72 -12.52 5.90 11.06
N LYS A 73 -13.10 7.07 10.75
CA LYS A 73 -14.16 7.17 9.72
C LYS A 73 -13.59 6.98 8.32
N ILE A 74 -12.43 7.57 8.05
CA ILE A 74 -11.72 7.41 6.76
C ILE A 74 -11.28 5.96 6.60
N HIS A 75 -10.73 5.37 7.65
CA HIS A 75 -10.29 3.98 7.66
C HIS A 75 -11.45 3.01 7.38
N ASP A 76 -12.56 3.17 8.09
CA ASP A 76 -13.79 2.37 7.90
C ASP A 76 -14.37 2.53 6.49
N GLU A 77 -14.40 3.76 5.97
CA GLU A 77 -14.84 4.03 4.60
C GLU A 77 -13.97 3.31 3.57
N ILE A 78 -12.64 3.36 3.73
CA ILE A 78 -11.70 2.70 2.83
C ILE A 78 -11.93 1.20 2.80
N ILE A 79 -12.01 0.55 3.96
CA ILE A 79 -12.11 -0.90 4.06
C ILE A 79 -13.48 -1.40 3.60
N ASN A 80 -14.56 -0.73 3.99
CA ASN A 80 -15.90 -1.27 3.83
C ASN A 80 -16.64 -0.77 2.58
N ASN A 81 -16.25 0.37 2.01
CA ASN A 81 -17.05 1.04 0.99
C ASN A 81 -16.26 1.44 -0.27
N TYR A 82 -14.95 1.66 -0.17
CA TYR A 82 -14.14 2.17 -1.27
C TYR A 82 -13.23 1.10 -1.90
N ALA A 83 -12.28 0.54 -1.15
CA ALA A 83 -11.20 -0.24 -1.73
C ALA A 83 -11.70 -1.58 -2.26
N ASP A 84 -11.25 -1.95 -3.46
CA ASP A 84 -11.34 -3.32 -3.96
C ASP A 84 -10.00 -4.08 -3.86
N LEU A 85 -8.92 -3.38 -3.51
CA LEU A 85 -7.60 -3.90 -3.17
C LEU A 85 -6.89 -2.93 -2.21
N ILE A 86 -6.24 -3.47 -1.17
CA ILE A 86 -5.40 -2.70 -0.25
C ILE A 86 -3.93 -3.07 -0.45
N LEU A 87 -3.08 -2.06 -0.63
CA LEU A 87 -1.63 -2.18 -0.57
C LEU A 87 -1.16 -1.63 0.77
N CYS A 88 -0.67 -2.48 1.66
CA CYS A 88 -0.36 -2.09 3.03
C CYS A 88 1.15 -2.19 3.33
N THR A 89 1.73 -1.12 3.87
CA THR A 89 3.13 -1.15 4.30
C THR A 89 3.32 -2.17 5.41
N GLY A 90 4.39 -2.95 5.30
CA GLY A 90 4.84 -3.88 6.30
C GLY A 90 5.26 -3.24 7.62
N SER A 91 5.55 -1.93 7.65
CA SER A 91 5.90 -1.22 8.89
C SER A 91 4.74 -1.12 9.89
N THR A 92 3.50 -1.41 9.47
CA THR A 92 2.34 -1.52 10.37
C THR A 92 2.53 -2.59 11.45
N ILE A 93 3.43 -3.56 11.24
CA ILE A 93 3.77 -4.53 12.28
C ILE A 93 4.55 -3.89 13.43
N CYS A 94 5.34 -2.85 13.17
CA CYS A 94 6.19 -2.22 14.16
C CYS A 94 5.41 -1.38 15.17
N ASN A 95 4.24 -0.86 14.78
CA ASN A 95 3.40 -0.01 15.61
C ASN A 95 2.06 -0.67 15.99
N GLY A 96 1.84 -1.93 15.59
CA GLY A 96 0.65 -2.71 15.92
C GLY A 96 -0.59 -2.42 15.06
N THR A 97 -0.55 -1.43 14.17
CA THR A 97 -1.70 -1.10 13.29
C THR A 97 -1.90 -2.12 12.17
N ILE A 98 -1.04 -3.15 12.07
CA ILE A 98 -1.23 -4.25 11.13
C ILE A 98 -2.55 -4.97 11.37
N LEU A 99 -2.99 -5.05 12.63
CA LEU A 99 -4.23 -5.72 13.03
C LEU A 99 -5.46 -5.15 12.32
N ASP A 100 -5.42 -3.87 11.96
CA ASP A 100 -6.49 -3.18 11.25
C ASP A 100 -6.64 -3.66 9.79
N TYR A 101 -5.63 -4.37 9.27
CA TYR A 101 -5.54 -4.84 7.88
C TYR A 101 -5.49 -6.37 7.77
N LEU A 102 -5.72 -7.09 8.86
CA LEU A 102 -5.85 -8.55 8.90
C LEU A 102 -7.32 -8.97 8.77
N ASP A 103 -7.55 -10.13 8.16
CA ASP A 103 -8.86 -10.78 8.07
C ASP A 103 -10.00 -9.88 7.52
N LEU A 104 -9.64 -8.96 6.64
CA LEU A 104 -10.57 -8.03 5.99
C LEU A 104 -11.37 -8.72 4.86
N PRO A 105 -12.59 -8.24 4.56
CA PRO A 105 -13.34 -8.70 3.39
C PRO A 105 -12.69 -8.28 2.06
N VAL A 106 -11.97 -7.16 2.07
CA VAL A 106 -11.14 -6.69 0.94
C VAL A 106 -9.75 -7.32 1.03
N GLU A 107 -9.20 -7.67 -0.12
CA GLU A 107 -7.88 -8.30 -0.17
C GLU A 107 -6.76 -7.30 0.14
N THR A 108 -5.88 -7.67 1.08
CA THR A 108 -4.71 -6.88 1.47
C THR A 108 -3.42 -7.54 0.99
N LEU A 109 -2.57 -6.78 0.30
CA LEU A 109 -1.22 -7.16 -0.06
C LEU A 109 -0.21 -6.32 0.72
N PHE A 110 0.68 -6.97 1.45
CA PHE A 110 1.69 -6.31 2.26
C PHE A 110 2.98 -6.10 1.48
N PHE A 111 3.53 -4.88 1.51
CA PHE A 111 4.80 -4.55 0.85
C PHE A 111 5.87 -4.11 1.84
N GLY A 112 7.12 -4.04 1.38
CA GLY A 112 8.27 -3.65 2.20
C GLY A 112 9.00 -4.82 2.86
N THR A 113 10.25 -4.59 3.25
CA THR A 113 11.14 -5.63 3.77
C THR A 113 10.81 -6.01 5.22
N THR A 114 10.28 -5.08 6.00
CA THR A 114 9.93 -5.25 7.41
C THR A 114 8.98 -6.42 7.67
N ILE A 115 8.06 -6.72 6.75
CA ILE A 115 7.08 -7.79 6.92
C ILE A 115 7.58 -9.16 6.45
N SER A 116 8.76 -9.26 5.82
CA SER A 116 9.24 -10.48 5.15
C SER A 116 9.09 -11.76 6.00
N GLY A 117 9.58 -11.74 7.25
CA GLY A 117 9.45 -12.88 8.16
C GLY A 117 8.02 -13.09 8.67
N ALA A 118 7.33 -12.02 9.07
CA ALA A 118 5.99 -12.10 9.62
C ALA A 118 4.96 -12.58 8.60
N ALA A 119 5.10 -12.18 7.33
CA ALA A 119 4.22 -12.62 6.25
C ALA A 119 4.24 -14.14 6.09
N VAL A 120 5.43 -14.76 6.19
CA VAL A 120 5.54 -16.23 6.13
C VAL A 120 4.92 -16.89 7.37
N LEU A 121 5.22 -16.36 8.56
CA LEU A 121 4.73 -16.93 9.82
C LEU A 121 3.20 -16.81 9.98
N MET A 122 2.62 -15.75 9.43
CA MET A 122 1.19 -15.42 9.56
C MET A 122 0.38 -15.75 8.28
N GLY A 123 1.02 -16.27 7.23
CA GLY A 123 0.35 -16.57 5.96
C GLY A 123 -0.17 -15.34 5.21
N LEU A 124 0.45 -14.17 5.39
CA LEU A 124 0.03 -12.92 4.74
C LEU A 124 0.51 -12.88 3.29
N LYS A 125 -0.31 -12.33 2.39
CA LYS A 125 0.09 -12.05 1.02
C LYS A 125 1.12 -10.92 1.00
N ARG A 126 2.36 -11.23 0.60
CA ARG A 126 3.45 -10.25 0.47
C ARG A 126 3.73 -9.95 -1.00
N VAL A 127 3.78 -8.68 -1.36
CA VAL A 127 4.18 -8.18 -2.68
C VAL A 127 5.35 -7.21 -2.51
N CYS A 128 6.56 -7.74 -2.49
CA CYS A 128 7.77 -6.93 -2.35
C CYS A 128 8.89 -7.52 -3.19
N PHE A 129 9.48 -6.68 -4.04
CA PHE A 129 10.49 -7.07 -5.02
C PHE A 129 11.88 -6.51 -4.68
N ALA A 130 12.04 -5.97 -3.46
CA ALA A 130 13.28 -5.34 -3.03
C ALA A 130 14.51 -6.24 -3.20
N ASP A 131 14.34 -7.55 -3.01
CA ASP A 131 15.39 -8.56 -3.12
C ASP A 131 15.99 -8.67 -4.54
N LYS A 132 15.33 -8.11 -5.58
CA LYS A 132 15.85 -8.04 -6.96
C LYS A 132 16.85 -6.90 -7.18
N TYR A 133 16.93 -5.94 -6.26
CA TYR A 133 17.66 -4.68 -6.42
C TYR A 133 18.66 -4.43 -5.28
N GLU A 134 19.13 -5.51 -4.64
CA GLU A 134 20.17 -5.49 -3.60
C GLU A 134 21.58 -5.33 -4.16
#